data_AF-M3FCE1-F1
#
_entry.id   AF-M3FCE1-F1
#
_cell.length_a   1.000
_cell.length_b   1.000
_cell.length_c   1.000
_cell.angle_alpha   90.00
_cell.angle_beta   90.00
_cell.angle_gamma   90.00
#
_symmetry.space_group_name_H-M   'P 1'
#
loop_
_entity.id
_entity.type
_entity.pdbx_description
1 polymer ?
#
loop_
_entity_poly.entity_id
_entity_poly.type
_entity_poly.pdbx_seq_one_letter_code
_entity_poly.pdbx_strand_id
1 'polypeptide(L)'
;MDVLTGYSVLKNETSQSAAPQEIEIVKTNSDEFTKYQALSEDSQKILNENFIHHNESTNPLITSDASENSHASVPIYRITLKNKKVYSGTIEETDRFYLLVDKEGNRIEIEKENIIELELVHP
;
A
#
# COMPACT_ATOMS: atom_id res chain seq x y z
N MET A 1 -3.68 7.71 40.88
CA MET A 1 -3.26 7.96 39.49
C MET A 1 -1.91 7.29 39.35
N ASP A 2 -1.90 6.02 38.96
CA ASP A 2 -0.68 5.25 38.74
C ASP A 2 -0.63 4.86 37.27
N VAL A 3 0.31 5.45 36.54
CA VAL A 3 0.56 5.18 35.12
C VAL A 3 1.45 3.94 35.05
N LEU A 4 0.93 2.90 34.39
CA LEU A 4 1.56 1.59 34.23
C LEU A 4 2.84 1.71 33.39
N THR A 5 4.00 1.50 34.02
CA THR A 5 5.30 1.44 33.36
C THR A 5 5.39 0.18 32.52
N GLY A 6 5.51 0.31 31.20
CA GLY A 6 5.50 -0.86 30.33
C GLY A 6 6.14 -0.65 28.97
N TYR A 7 7.43 -0.30 28.92
CA TYR A 7 8.28 -0.55 27.75
C TYR A 7 9.70 -0.90 28.21
N SER A 8 10.01 -2.20 28.24
CA SER A 8 11.39 -2.69 28.36
C SER A 8 11.93 -2.93 26.96
N VAL A 9 12.78 -2.01 26.48
CA VAL A 9 13.55 -2.21 25.24
C VAL A 9 14.67 -3.20 25.54
N LEU A 10 14.59 -4.39 24.95
CA LEU A 10 15.67 -5.38 24.98
C LEU A 10 16.88 -4.79 24.25
N LYS A 11 17.90 -4.41 25.02
CA LYS A 11 19.22 -4.10 24.50
C LYS A 11 19.90 -5.40 24.10
N ASN A 12 20.17 -5.53 22.81
CA ASN A 12 21.49 -5.83 22.26
C ASN A 12 21.31 -5.89 20.75
N GLU A 13 21.95 -4.98 20.02
CA GLU A 13 22.75 -5.23 18.81
C GLU A 13 23.27 -3.87 18.31
N THR A 14 24.60 -3.79 18.22
CA THR A 14 25.50 -2.87 17.51
C THR A 14 24.98 -1.47 17.13
N SER A 15 25.57 -0.46 17.79
CA SER A 15 25.43 0.97 17.50
C SER A 15 25.73 1.31 16.03
N GLN A 16 24.70 1.42 15.21
CA GLN A 16 24.75 2.20 13.99
C GLN A 16 24.14 3.56 14.30
N SER A 17 24.96 4.60 14.25
CA SER A 17 24.56 5.99 14.49
C SER A 17 23.51 6.41 13.45
N ALA A 18 22.23 6.19 13.75
CA ALA A 18 21.14 6.75 12.99
C ALA A 18 21.11 8.26 13.23
N ALA A 19 21.03 9.04 12.15
CA ALA A 19 20.74 10.47 12.22
C ALA A 19 19.47 10.66 13.08
N PRO A 20 19.37 11.74 13.89
CA PRO A 20 18.18 11.99 14.68
C PRO A 20 17.00 12.18 13.72
N GLN A 21 16.19 11.13 13.56
CA GLN A 21 14.89 11.21 12.93
C GLN A 21 14.00 11.93 13.93
N GLU A 22 13.69 13.19 13.65
CA GLU A 22 12.69 13.93 14.42
C GLU A 22 11.33 13.33 14.09
N ILE A 23 10.73 12.64 15.06
CA ILE A 23 9.40 12.03 14.90
C ILE A 23 8.39 13.16 15.03
N GLU A 24 7.75 13.54 13.92
CA GLU A 24 6.62 14.46 13.95
C GLU A 24 5.38 13.74 14.47
N ILE A 25 4.98 14.06 15.70
CA ILE A 25 3.74 13.54 16.30
C ILE A 25 2.63 14.54 15.96
N VAL A 26 1.86 14.26 14.91
CA VAL A 26 0.67 15.03 14.57
C VAL A 26 -0.51 14.50 15.37
N LYS A 27 -1.26 15.40 16.02
CA LYS A 27 -2.48 15.04 16.74
C LYS A 27 -3.54 14.61 15.73
N THR A 28 -3.97 13.35 15.79
CA THR A 28 -5.10 12.86 15.01
C THR A 28 -6.39 13.55 15.40
N ASN A 29 -7.35 13.59 14.49
CA ASN A 29 -8.67 14.12 14.81
C ASN A 29 -9.32 13.26 15.90
N SER A 30 -10.04 13.88 16.84
CA SER A 30 -10.63 13.15 17.97
C SER A 30 -11.55 12.01 17.52
N ASP A 31 -12.24 12.18 16.39
CA ASP A 31 -13.16 11.20 15.82
C ASP A 31 -12.43 10.01 15.18
N GLU A 32 -11.18 10.20 14.78
CA GLU A 32 -10.35 9.18 14.14
C GLU A 32 -9.90 8.12 15.14
N PHE A 33 -9.53 8.55 16.36
CA PHE A 33 -9.21 7.63 17.44
C PHE A 33 -10.40 6.71 17.77
N THR A 34 -11.61 7.26 17.88
CA THR A 34 -12.82 6.48 18.18
C THR A 34 -13.14 5.46 17.08
N LYS A 35 -12.93 5.81 15.80
CA LYS A 35 -13.12 4.87 14.67
C LYS A 35 -12.19 3.67 14.77
N TYR A 36 -10.89 3.90 14.97
CA TYR A 36 -9.92 2.81 15.05
C TYR A 36 -10.01 2.02 16.36
N GLN A 37 -10.49 2.64 17.44
CA GLN A 37 -10.84 1.92 18.66
C GLN A 37 -11.99 0.92 18.41
N ALA A 38 -13.06 1.35 17.74
CA ALA A 38 -14.18 0.47 17.40
C ALA A 38 -13.76 -0.68 16.47
N LEU A 39 -12.86 -0.41 15.51
CA LEU A 39 -12.28 -1.44 14.64
C LEU A 39 -11.47 -2.48 15.44
N SER A 40 -10.71 -2.05 16.45
CA SER A 40 -9.92 -2.95 17.30
C SER A 40 -10.82 -3.94 18.05
N GLU A 41 -11.90 -3.45 18.66
CA GLU A 41 -12.87 -4.29 19.37
C GLU A 41 -13.58 -5.26 18.42
N ASP A 42 -13.94 -4.80 17.22
CA ASP A 42 -14.57 -5.61 16.19
C ASP A 42 -13.65 -6.74 15.68
N SER A 43 -12.37 -6.43 15.49
CA SER A 43 -11.33 -7.40 15.12
C SER A 43 -11.13 -8.47 16.20
N GLN A 44 -11.16 -8.09 17.48
CA GLN A 44 -11.04 -9.03 18.58
C GLN A 44 -12.23 -9.99 18.65
N LYS A 45 -13.44 -9.53 18.30
CA LYS A 45 -14.62 -10.40 18.23
C LYS A 45 -14.49 -11.44 17.13
N ILE A 46 -13.97 -11.09 15.96
CA ILE A 46 -13.72 -12.05 14.87
C ILE A 46 -12.68 -13.11 15.25
N LEU A 47 -11.66 -12.73 16.03
CA LEU A 47 -10.62 -13.67 16.47
C LEU A 47 -11.11 -14.64 17.55
N ASN A 48 -12.04 -14.21 18.40
CA ASN A 48 -12.46 -14.97 19.58
C ASN A 48 -13.82 -15.66 19.43
N GLU A 49 -14.69 -15.11 18.59
CA GLU A 49 -16.04 -15.60 18.31
C GLU A 49 -16.09 -15.88 16.80
N ASN A 50 -16.70 -16.98 16.35
CA ASN A 50 -16.65 -17.51 14.97
C ASN A 50 -17.27 -16.61 13.86
N PHE A 51 -17.16 -15.29 13.97
CA PHE A 51 -17.49 -14.35 12.93
C PHE A 51 -16.44 -14.40 11.83
N ILE A 52 -16.89 -14.25 10.59
CA ILE A 52 -16.05 -14.36 9.39
C ILE A 52 -15.83 -12.97 8.76
N HIS A 53 -16.54 -11.95 9.25
CA HIS A 53 -16.56 -10.61 8.66
C HIS A 53 -16.67 -9.53 9.74
N HIS A 54 -16.09 -8.37 9.43
CA HIS A 54 -16.24 -7.13 10.19
C HIS A 54 -17.64 -6.55 10.05
N ASN A 55 -18.04 -5.77 11.05
CA ASN A 55 -19.30 -5.05 11.02
C ASN A 55 -19.34 -4.00 9.89
N GLU A 56 -20.54 -3.66 9.42
CA GLU A 56 -20.74 -2.73 8.28
C GLU A 56 -20.06 -1.37 8.51
N SER A 57 -19.97 -0.91 9.76
CA SER A 57 -19.33 0.35 10.12
C SER A 57 -17.80 0.32 10.18
N THR A 58 -17.19 -0.85 10.40
CA THR A 58 -15.75 -1.04 10.58
C THR A 58 -15.08 -1.62 9.34
N ASN A 59 -15.84 -2.36 8.52
CA ASN A 59 -15.36 -2.93 7.26
C ASN A 59 -14.74 -1.86 6.32
N PRO A 60 -15.32 -0.65 6.15
CA PRO A 60 -14.71 0.42 5.36
C PRO A 60 -13.32 0.82 5.84
N LEU A 61 -13.02 0.74 7.15
CA LEU A 61 -11.72 1.14 7.69
C LEU A 61 -10.57 0.17 7.33
N ILE A 62 -10.92 -1.00 6.79
CA ILE A 62 -9.98 -2.05 6.35
C ILE A 62 -9.99 -2.15 4.82
N THR A 63 -11.12 -1.78 4.19
CA THR A 63 -11.28 -1.80 2.73
C THR A 63 -10.97 -0.46 2.06
N SER A 64 -10.78 0.62 2.82
CA SER A 64 -10.13 1.86 2.37
C SER A 64 -8.61 1.67 2.58
N ASP A 65 -7.71 1.63 1.60
CA ASP A 65 -7.66 2.33 0.32
C ASP A 65 -6.82 1.60 -0.73
N ALA A 66 -7.46 1.18 -1.82
CA ALA A 66 -6.84 1.26 -3.15
C ALA A 66 -7.28 2.53 -3.90
N SER A 67 -8.23 3.30 -3.35
CA SER A 67 -8.92 4.38 -4.08
C SER A 67 -8.72 5.79 -3.52
N GLU A 68 -8.46 6.02 -2.22
CA GLU A 68 -8.23 7.39 -1.71
C GLU A 68 -6.79 7.91 -1.85
N ASN A 69 -5.86 7.12 -2.38
CA ASN A 69 -4.61 7.66 -2.96
C ASN A 69 -4.86 8.28 -4.36
N SER A 70 -5.89 9.14 -4.46
CA SER A 70 -6.20 9.91 -5.68
C SER A 70 -5.15 10.99 -6.01
N HIS A 71 -4.12 11.13 -5.16
CA HIS A 71 -2.94 11.97 -5.41
C HIS A 71 -1.68 11.20 -5.79
N ALA A 72 -1.69 9.85 -5.74
CA ALA A 72 -0.63 9.07 -6.34
C ALA A 72 -0.95 8.97 -7.83
N SER A 73 -0.28 9.77 -8.67
CA SER A 73 -0.34 9.58 -10.12
C SER A 73 -0.09 8.10 -10.41
N VAL A 74 -1.04 7.43 -11.05
CA VAL A 74 -0.85 6.01 -11.40
C VAL A 74 0.45 5.92 -12.20
N PRO A 75 1.41 5.10 -11.78
CA PRO A 75 2.74 5.06 -12.40
C PRO A 75 2.59 4.71 -13.87
N ILE A 76 3.10 5.60 -14.73
CA ILE A 76 3.14 5.38 -16.18
C ILE A 76 4.45 4.71 -16.53
N TYR A 77 4.39 3.59 -17.22
CA TYR A 77 5.56 2.87 -17.68
C TYR A 77 5.77 3.10 -19.17
N ARG A 78 7.03 3.01 -19.61
CA ARG A 78 7.42 2.89 -21.02
C ARG A 78 8.07 1.53 -21.23
N ILE A 79 7.50 0.71 -22.13
CA ILE A 79 8.00 -0.61 -22.48
C ILE A 79 8.58 -0.57 -23.88
N THR A 80 9.85 -0.94 -24.03
CA THR A 80 10.51 -1.14 -25.33
C THR A 80 10.66 -2.63 -25.61
N LEU A 81 10.13 -3.09 -26.74
CA LEU A 81 10.18 -4.50 -27.16
C LEU A 81 11.36 -4.81 -28.09
N LYS A 82 11.69 -6.09 -28.23
CA LYS A 82 12.69 -6.64 -29.16
C LYS A 82 12.48 -6.22 -30.62
N ASN A 83 11.22 -6.10 -31.04
CA ASN A 83 10.85 -5.64 -32.37
C ASN A 83 10.91 -4.10 -32.54
N LYS A 84 11.50 -3.39 -31.57
CA LYS A 84 11.60 -1.92 -31.50
C LYS A 84 10.25 -1.19 -31.34
N LYS A 85 9.15 -1.90 -31.07
CA LYS A 85 7.89 -1.25 -30.68
C LYS A 85 8.01 -0.70 -29.27
N VAL A 86 7.42 0.47 -29.05
CA VAL A 86 7.40 1.16 -27.76
C VAL A 86 5.95 1.37 -27.37
N TYR A 87 5.61 1.01 -26.14
CA TYR A 87 4.30 1.24 -25.53
C TYR A 87 4.44 2.09 -24.29
N SER A 88 3.40 2.84 -23.96
CA SER A 88 3.35 3.61 -22.72
C SER A 88 1.96 3.54 -22.11
N GLY A 89 1.91 3.37 -20.79
CA GLY A 89 0.66 3.16 -20.08
C GLY A 89 0.88 2.63 -18.68
N THR A 90 -0.22 2.32 -17.99
CA THR A 90 -0.18 1.62 -16.71
C THR A 90 -0.01 0.12 -16.98
N ILE A 91 0.61 -0.62 -16.06
CA ILE A 91 0.84 -2.05 -16.23
C ILE A 91 0.28 -2.83 -15.05
N GLU A 92 -0.31 -3.98 -15.36
CA GLU A 92 -0.59 -5.04 -14.40
C GLU A 92 0.37 -6.20 -14.66
N GLU A 93 1.03 -6.68 -13.61
CA GLU A 93 1.97 -7.79 -13.71
C GLU A 93 1.28 -9.13 -13.47
N THR A 94 1.50 -10.07 -14.38
CA THR A 94 1.18 -11.50 -14.20
C THR A 94 2.46 -12.31 -14.25
N ASP A 95 2.40 -13.63 -14.05
CA ASP A 95 3.61 -14.48 -14.09
C ASP A 95 4.40 -14.35 -15.40
N ARG A 96 3.71 -14.35 -16.55
CA ARG A 96 4.35 -14.42 -17.89
C ARG A 96 4.22 -13.15 -18.73
N PHE A 97 3.25 -12.30 -18.41
CA PHE A 97 2.91 -11.13 -19.22
C PHE A 97 2.82 -9.87 -18.35
N TYR A 98 3.07 -8.73 -18.99
CA TYR A 98 2.54 -7.45 -18.54
C TYR A 98 1.30 -7.12 -19.35
N LEU A 99 0.21 -6.78 -18.67
CA LEU A 99 -0.97 -6.22 -19.29
C LEU A 99 -0.85 -4.70 -19.23
N LEU A 100 -0.55 -4.07 -20.36
CA LEU A 100 -0.41 -2.62 -20.48
C LEU A 100 -1.75 -2.00 -20.88
N VAL A 101 -2.15 -0.95 -20.18
CA VAL A 101 -3.32 -0.13 -20.50
C VAL A 101 -2.85 1.24 -20.95
N ASP A 102 -3.10 1.59 -22.21
CA ASP A 102 -2.73 2.89 -22.75
C ASP A 102 -3.67 4.01 -22.25
N LYS A 103 -3.33 5.26 -22.58
CA LYS A 103 -4.13 6.45 -22.22
C LYS A 103 -5.52 6.47 -22.87
N GLU A 104 -5.73 5.70 -23.92
CA GLU A 104 -7.03 5.52 -24.58
C GLU A 104 -7.85 4.37 -23.97
N GLY A 105 -7.29 3.63 -23.01
CA GLY A 105 -7.91 2.49 -22.33
C GLY A 105 -7.78 1.16 -23.07
N ASN A 106 -6.98 1.09 -24.14
CA ASN A 106 -6.72 -0.16 -24.85
C ASN A 106 -5.78 -1.04 -24.04
N ARG A 107 -6.10 -2.33 -23.98
CA ARG A 107 -5.32 -3.34 -23.26
C ARG A 107 -4.42 -4.10 -24.22
N ILE A 108 -3.15 -4.18 -23.90
CA ILE A 108 -2.13 -4.84 -24.69
C ILE A 108 -1.41 -5.86 -23.81
N GLU A 109 -1.46 -7.13 -24.19
CA GLU A 109 -0.70 -8.18 -23.54
C GLU A 109 0.72 -8.23 -24.10
N ILE A 110 1.72 -8.17 -23.22
CA ILE A 110 3.14 -8.14 -23.57
C ILE A 110 3.87 -9.25 -22.81
N GLU A 111 4.37 -10.25 -23.53
CA GLU A 111 5.25 -11.28 -22.96
C GLU A 111 6.54 -10.65 -22.39
N LYS A 112 6.87 -10.98 -21.14
CA LYS A 112 8.08 -10.46 -20.47
C LYS A 112 9.36 -10.78 -21.24
N GLU A 113 9.40 -11.94 -21.90
CA GLU A 113 10.54 -12.37 -22.72
C GLU A 113 10.80 -11.47 -23.93
N ASN A 114 9.79 -10.71 -24.38
CA ASN A 114 9.90 -9.83 -25.54
C ASN A 114 10.32 -8.40 -25.18
N ILE A 115 10.49 -8.09 -23.91
CA ILE A 115 10.85 -6.76 -23.41
C ILE A 115 12.38 -6.62 -23.42
N ILE A 116 12.85 -5.50 -23.96
CA ILE A 116 14.25 -5.05 -23.84
C ILE A 116 14.39 -4.10 -22.66
N GLU A 117 13.42 -3.22 -22.43
CA GLU A 117 13.47 -2.17 -21.44
C GLU A 117 12.09 -1.88 -20.86
N LEU A 118 12.04 -1.66 -19.54
CA LEU A 118 10.87 -1.21 -18.79
C LEU A 118 11.30 -0.01 -17.93
N GLU A 119 10.79 1.16 -18.23
CA GLU A 119 11.11 2.42 -17.53
C GLU A 119 9.86 2.96 -16.84
N LEU A 120 10.00 3.40 -15.58
CA LEU A 120 8.97 4.18 -14.89
C LEU A 120 9.10 5.65 -15.29
N VAL A 121 8.09 6.18 -15.97
CA VAL A 121 8.01 7.58 -16.39
C VAL A 121 7.41 8.40 -15.25
N HIS A 122 8.22 9.29 -14.68
CA HIS A 122 7.70 10.33 -13.78
C HIS A 122 6.97 11.41 -14.60
N PRO A 123 5.84 11.94 -14.09
CA PRO A 123 5.15 13.08 -14.71
C PRO A 123 6.01 14.35 -14.73
#